data_AF-A0A7K2Z4K9-F1
#
_entry.id   AF-A0A7K2Z4K9-F1
#
_cell.length_a   1.000
_cell.length_b   1.000
_cell.length_c   1.000
_cell.angle_alpha   90.00
_cell.angle_beta   90.00
_cell.angle_gamma   90.00
#
_symmetry.space_group_name_H-M   'P 1'
#
loop_
_entity.id
_entity.type
_entity.pdbx_description
1 polymer ?
#
loop_
_entity_poly.entity_id
_entity_poly.type
_entity_poly.pdbx_seq_one_letter_code
_entity_poly.pdbx_strand_id
1 'polypeptide(L)'
;MRQETDRLREPAAWALVGFLALQLIVDALRVFLGVGSGVDGFRARAYGGQSALLDVLTPVLLAVAVLLTTHAGSRTPRARTLTRAALGVLAAQAVAGLAVALGGLAYEGGGFADIPAAARVEQTAVNAGVLVLFALCAYFMIVVLGAPVPPTVTRGKSLPHQEWPSYAQGVAYQAAQAGSVPAQGMPSGTRTAEPAPTGTVP
;
A
#
# COMPACT_ATOMS: atom_id res chain seq x y z
N MET A 1 5.44 -23.53 13.81
CA MET A 1 5.54 -22.22 14.48
C MET A 1 5.63 -21.03 13.52
N ARG A 2 6.56 -20.95 12.55
CA ARG A 2 6.63 -19.77 11.63
C ARG A 2 5.40 -19.58 10.71
N GLN A 3 4.74 -20.66 10.29
CA GLN A 3 3.56 -20.60 9.41
C GLN A 3 2.28 -20.05 10.09
N GLU A 4 2.13 -20.23 11.40
CA GLU A 4 0.97 -19.72 12.14
C GLU A 4 1.08 -18.21 12.38
N THR A 5 2.30 -17.73 12.66
CA THR A 5 2.57 -16.30 12.81
C THR A 5 2.39 -15.51 11.52
N ASP A 6 2.57 -16.13 10.34
CA ASP A 6 2.35 -15.45 9.06
C ASP A 6 0.86 -15.22 8.77
N ARG A 7 -0.02 -16.13 9.20
CA ARG A 7 -1.48 -15.98 9.01
C ARG A 7 -2.10 -14.87 9.86
N LEU A 8 -1.52 -14.54 11.01
CA LEU A 8 -2.03 -13.52 11.93
C LEU A 8 -1.60 -12.09 11.56
N ARG A 9 -0.55 -11.93 10.75
CA ARG A 9 0.02 -10.61 10.42
C ARG A 9 -0.84 -9.81 9.44
N GLU A 10 -1.41 -10.48 8.45
CA GLU A 10 -2.28 -9.84 7.46
C GLU A 10 -3.54 -9.22 8.09
N PRO A 11 -4.34 -9.93 8.92
CA PRO A 11 -5.50 -9.33 9.56
C PRO A 11 -5.11 -8.25 10.58
N ALA A 12 -4.00 -8.42 11.32
CA ALA A 12 -3.53 -7.41 12.26
C ALA A 12 -3.17 -6.09 11.56
N ALA A 13 -2.50 -6.15 10.40
CA ALA A 13 -2.16 -4.95 9.63
C ALA A 13 -3.41 -4.24 9.10
N TRP A 14 -4.40 -4.99 8.59
CA TRP A 14 -5.69 -4.42 8.18
C TRP A 14 -6.46 -3.81 9.34
N ALA A 15 -6.49 -4.47 10.50
CA ALA A 15 -7.12 -3.94 11.70
C ALA A 15 -6.48 -2.63 12.16
N LEU A 16 -5.15 -2.53 12.12
CA LEU A 16 -4.44 -1.32 12.50
C LEU A 16 -4.67 -0.16 11.52
N VAL A 17 -4.63 -0.42 10.21
CA VAL A 17 -4.99 0.60 9.20
C VAL A 17 -6.45 1.03 9.35
N GLY A 18 -7.37 0.09 9.57
CA GLY A 18 -8.79 0.38 9.77
C GLY A 18 -9.05 1.19 11.03
N PHE A 19 -8.38 0.87 12.14
CA PHE A 19 -8.45 1.62 13.39
C PHE A 19 -7.98 3.06 13.20
N LEU A 20 -6.81 3.26 12.57
CA LEU A 20 -6.29 4.60 12.30
C LEU A 20 -7.21 5.40 11.37
N ALA A 21 -7.81 4.76 10.36
CA ALA A 21 -8.78 5.41 9.48
C ALA A 21 -10.06 5.83 10.22
N LEU A 22 -10.59 4.99 11.11
CA LEU A 22 -11.75 5.34 11.94
C LEU A 22 -11.43 6.47 12.91
N GLN A 23 -10.26 6.43 13.56
CA GLN A 23 -9.79 7.50 14.44
C GLN A 23 -9.72 8.83 13.69
N LEU A 24 -9.12 8.85 12.49
CA LEU A 24 -9.07 10.02 11.62
C LEU A 24 -10.47 10.56 11.30
N ILE A 25 -11.43 9.67 10.99
CA ILE A 25 -12.82 10.09 10.73
C ILE A 25 -13.43 10.74 11.97
N VAL A 26 -13.26 10.15 13.16
CA VAL A 26 -13.80 10.70 14.41
C VAL A 26 -13.20 12.08 14.70
N ASP A 27 -11.88 12.24 14.54
CA ASP A 27 -11.21 13.51 14.78
C ASP A 27 -11.62 14.56 13.75
N ALA A 28 -11.76 14.17 12.48
CA ALA A 28 -12.29 15.04 11.44
C ALA A 28 -13.74 15.47 11.75
N LEU A 29 -14.62 14.56 12.17
CA LEU A 29 -16.00 14.90 12.54
C LEU A 29 -16.03 15.88 13.72
N ARG A 30 -15.18 15.68 14.74
CA ARG A 30 -15.08 16.59 15.89
C ARG A 30 -14.64 17.99 15.48
N VAL A 31 -13.66 18.11 14.59
CA VAL A 31 -13.10 19.41 14.22
C VAL A 31 -13.94 20.14 13.16
N PHE A 32 -14.33 19.45 12.09
CA PHE A 32 -15.05 20.05 10.97
C PHE A 32 -16.54 20.25 11.27
N LEU A 33 -17.20 19.26 11.88
CA LEU A 33 -18.64 19.33 12.18
C LEU A 33 -18.92 19.79 13.61
N GLY A 34 -17.93 19.75 14.51
CA GLY A 34 -18.08 20.20 15.90
C GLY A 34 -18.81 19.26 16.81
N VAL A 35 -18.92 17.98 16.42
CA VAL A 35 -19.58 16.96 17.23
C VAL A 35 -18.90 16.89 18.60
N GLY A 36 -19.61 17.29 19.66
CA GLY A 36 -19.14 17.25 21.05
C GLY A 36 -18.19 18.38 21.48
N SER A 37 -17.95 19.39 20.64
CA SER A 37 -16.94 20.43 20.93
C SER A 37 -17.42 21.56 21.84
N GLY A 38 -18.73 21.83 21.95
CA GLY A 38 -19.28 22.89 22.81
C GLY A 38 -18.84 24.33 22.46
N VAL A 39 -18.01 24.51 21.44
CA VAL A 39 -17.52 25.78 20.92
C VAL A 39 -18.02 26.01 19.50
N ASP A 40 -18.50 27.24 19.26
CA ASP A 40 -18.99 27.66 17.96
C ASP A 40 -17.85 28.14 17.05
N GLY A 41 -17.91 27.72 15.79
CA GLY A 41 -17.00 28.15 14.74
C GLY A 41 -15.81 27.22 14.49
N PHE A 42 -15.49 27.04 13.21
CA PHE A 42 -14.39 26.18 12.77
C PHE A 42 -13.03 26.58 13.34
N ARG A 43 -12.73 27.89 13.45
CA ARG A 43 -11.41 28.37 13.91
C ARG A 43 -11.12 27.98 15.36
N ALA A 44 -12.10 28.12 16.26
CA ALA A 44 -11.97 27.73 17.66
C ALA A 44 -11.80 26.21 17.81
N ARG A 45 -12.59 25.44 17.07
CA ARG A 45 -12.49 23.97 17.03
C ARG A 45 -11.19 23.48 16.44
N ALA A 46 -10.71 24.15 15.39
CA ALA A 46 -9.42 23.86 14.77
C ALA A 46 -8.29 24.08 15.78
N TYR A 47 -8.27 25.21 16.49
CA TYR A 47 -7.25 25.47 17.52
C TYR A 47 -7.24 24.40 18.62
N GLY A 48 -8.40 24.01 19.16
CA GLY A 48 -8.49 22.98 20.20
C GLY A 48 -8.24 21.55 19.70
N GLY A 49 -8.48 21.29 18.41
CA GLY A 49 -8.36 19.96 17.80
C GLY A 49 -7.02 19.68 17.10
N GLN A 50 -6.08 20.64 17.11
CA GLN A 50 -4.79 20.49 16.43
C GLN A 50 -3.99 19.28 16.91
N SER A 51 -3.95 19.03 18.22
CA SER A 51 -3.20 17.92 18.81
C SER A 51 -3.77 16.54 18.46
N ALA A 52 -5.06 16.44 18.18
CA ALA A 52 -5.69 15.18 17.79
C ALA A 52 -5.38 14.81 16.33
N LEU A 53 -5.41 15.79 15.42
CA LEU A 53 -5.19 15.54 13.99
C LEU A 53 -3.71 15.53 13.59
N LEU A 54 -2.87 16.32 14.26
CA LEU A 54 -1.42 16.41 14.05
C LEU A 54 -0.65 15.65 15.13
N ASP A 55 -1.18 14.50 15.55
CA ASP A 55 -0.46 13.59 16.43
C ASP A 55 0.74 12.97 15.71
N VAL A 56 1.91 13.05 16.34
CA VAL A 56 3.19 12.52 15.86
C VAL A 56 3.20 10.99 15.88
N LEU A 57 2.43 10.37 16.77
CA LEU A 57 2.43 8.92 16.92
C LEU A 57 1.73 8.23 15.74
N THR A 58 0.68 8.85 15.21
CA THR A 58 -0.10 8.31 14.08
C THR A 58 0.74 8.00 12.82
N PRO A 59 1.52 8.93 12.22
CA PRO A 59 2.34 8.64 11.04
C PRO A 59 3.44 7.61 11.33
N VAL A 60 3.99 7.59 12.55
CA VAL A 60 5.00 6.61 12.98
C VAL A 60 4.39 5.21 13.04
N LEU A 61 3.20 5.06 13.64
CA LEU A 61 2.46 3.80 13.69
C LEU A 61 2.11 3.29 12.29
N LEU A 62 1.72 4.20 11.40
CA LEU A 62 1.44 3.90 9.99
C LEU A 62 2.71 3.41 9.27
N ALA A 63 3.84 4.09 9.46
CA ALA A 63 5.13 3.67 8.93
C ALA A 63 5.55 2.28 9.46
N VAL A 64 5.38 2.02 10.75
CA VAL A 64 5.68 0.73 11.38
C VAL A 64 4.77 -0.38 10.83
N ALA A 65 3.47 -0.12 10.67
CA ALA A 65 2.53 -1.09 10.10
C ALA A 65 2.95 -1.50 8.70
N VAL A 66 3.32 -0.52 7.88
CA VAL A 66 3.80 -0.75 6.52
C VAL A 66 5.13 -1.52 6.53
N LEU A 67 6.09 -1.12 7.37
CA LEU A 67 7.37 -1.80 7.53
C LEU A 67 7.20 -3.27 7.95
N LEU A 68 6.27 -3.53 8.87
CA LEU A 68 5.94 -4.87 9.35
C LEU A 68 5.42 -5.74 8.21
N THR A 69 4.59 -5.19 7.32
CA THR A 69 4.06 -5.95 6.17
C THR A 69 5.08 -6.21 5.07
N THR A 70 6.15 -5.41 4.97
CA THR A 70 7.15 -5.57 3.89
C THR A 70 8.44 -6.25 4.27
N HIS A 71 8.90 -6.14 5.52
CA HIS A 71 10.20 -6.66 5.93
C HIS A 71 10.13 -7.83 6.92
N ALA A 72 8.97 -8.12 7.52
CA ALA A 72 8.90 -9.18 8.53
C ALA A 72 8.75 -10.61 7.95
N GLY A 73 8.72 -10.81 6.62
CA GLY A 73 8.51 -12.15 6.02
C GLY A 73 8.52 -12.17 4.49
N SER A 74 8.00 -13.25 3.89
CA SER A 74 7.82 -13.36 2.45
C SER A 74 6.79 -12.32 1.96
N ARG A 75 7.12 -11.57 0.90
CA ARG A 75 6.26 -10.51 0.37
C ARG A 75 4.89 -11.08 -0.01
N THR A 76 3.85 -10.62 0.69
CA THR A 76 2.48 -11.05 0.40
C THR A 76 1.98 -10.37 -0.88
N PRO A 77 1.17 -11.06 -1.72
CA PRO A 77 0.62 -10.49 -2.94
C PRO A 77 -0.32 -9.30 -2.71
N ARG A 78 -0.78 -9.10 -1.46
CA ARG A 78 -1.66 -8.00 -1.04
C ARG A 78 -0.94 -6.80 -0.41
N ALA A 79 0.38 -6.86 -0.23
CA ALA A 79 1.16 -5.78 0.37
C ALA A 79 0.95 -4.44 -0.36
N ARG A 80 0.87 -4.44 -1.70
CA ARG A 80 0.66 -3.22 -2.50
C ARG A 80 -0.66 -2.51 -2.17
N THR A 81 -1.73 -3.27 -1.96
CA THR A 81 -3.05 -2.70 -1.65
C THR A 81 -3.03 -2.05 -0.27
N LEU A 82 -2.38 -2.69 0.70
CA LEU A 82 -2.26 -2.17 2.05
C LEU A 82 -1.38 -0.91 2.09
N THR A 83 -0.26 -0.87 1.36
CA THR A 83 0.57 0.34 1.25
C THR A 83 -0.19 1.50 0.62
N ARG A 84 -1.01 1.26 -0.41
CA ARG A 84 -1.85 2.29 -1.03
C ARG A 84 -2.93 2.79 -0.07
N ALA A 85 -3.57 1.89 0.68
CA ALA A 85 -4.55 2.26 1.70
C ALA A 85 -3.90 3.11 2.80
N ALA A 86 -2.74 2.68 3.30
CA ALA A 86 -1.94 3.42 4.28
C ALA A 86 -1.55 4.82 3.79
N LEU A 87 -1.04 4.94 2.56
CA LEU A 87 -0.74 6.23 1.93
C LEU A 87 -1.99 7.10 1.79
N GLY A 88 -3.14 6.51 1.46
CA GLY A 88 -4.42 7.22 1.39
C GLY A 88 -4.82 7.83 2.72
N VAL A 89 -4.73 7.06 3.82
CA VAL A 89 -5.02 7.55 5.18
C VAL A 89 -4.03 8.65 5.58
N LEU A 90 -2.74 8.44 5.33
CA LEU A 90 -1.69 9.43 5.62
C LEU A 90 -1.92 10.74 4.86
N ALA A 91 -2.29 10.67 3.58
CA ALA A 91 -2.59 11.83 2.75
C ALA A 91 -3.84 12.56 3.24
N ALA A 92 -4.91 11.84 3.56
CA ALA A 92 -6.14 12.43 4.09
C ALA A 92 -5.88 13.15 5.42
N GLN A 93 -5.10 12.55 6.31
CA GLN A 93 -4.72 13.16 7.59
C GLN A 93 -3.81 14.37 7.41
N ALA A 94 -2.85 14.33 6.49
CA ALA A 94 -2.00 15.48 6.20
C ALA A 94 -2.82 16.68 5.69
N VAL A 95 -3.80 16.45 4.80
CA VAL A 95 -4.69 17.50 4.29
C VAL A 95 -5.59 18.06 5.40
N ALA A 96 -6.19 17.17 6.20
CA ALA A 96 -7.02 17.59 7.33
C ALA A 96 -6.22 18.38 8.37
N GLY A 97 -5.03 17.90 8.72
CA GLY A 97 -4.10 18.56 9.65
C GLY A 97 -3.64 19.92 9.14
N LEU A 98 -3.35 20.05 7.85
CA LEU A 98 -3.00 21.33 7.22
C LEU A 98 -4.18 22.32 7.30
N ALA A 99 -5.39 21.89 6.96
CA ALA A 99 -6.58 22.75 7.05
C ALA A 99 -6.82 23.25 8.49
N VAL A 100 -6.54 22.42 9.48
CA VAL A 100 -6.70 22.74 10.91
C VAL A 100 -5.55 23.61 11.44
N ALA A 101 -4.32 23.43 10.94
CA ALA A 101 -3.22 24.33 11.20
C ALA A 101 -3.52 25.74 10.67
N LEU A 102 -4.00 25.85 9.43
CA LEU A 102 -4.42 27.12 8.83
C LEU A 102 -5.62 27.75 9.55
N GLY A 103 -6.59 26.92 9.95
CA GLY A 103 -7.76 27.37 10.73
C GLY A 103 -7.39 27.95 12.10
N GLY A 104 -6.40 27.35 12.78
CA GLY A 104 -5.89 27.86 14.05
C GLY A 104 -5.04 29.13 13.90
N LEU A 105 -4.28 29.27 12.81
CA LEU A 105 -3.56 30.52 12.52
C LEU A 105 -4.53 31.69 12.27
N ALA A 106 -5.64 31.43 11.57
CA ALA A 106 -6.68 32.41 11.30
C ALA A 106 -7.57 32.72 12.52
N TYR A 107 -7.37 32.05 13.66
CA TYR A 107 -8.09 32.35 14.89
C TYR A 107 -7.58 33.68 15.45
N GLU A 108 -8.39 34.73 15.33
CA GLU A 108 -8.03 36.09 15.73
C GLU A 108 -8.20 36.37 17.22
N GLY A 109 -8.82 35.44 17.97
CA GLY A 109 -9.18 35.62 19.37
C GLY A 109 -10.60 36.18 19.48
N GLY A 110 -11.43 35.53 20.27
CA GLY A 110 -12.81 35.93 20.52
C GLY A 110 -13.41 35.01 21.57
N GLY A 111 -13.54 35.51 22.80
CA GLY A 111 -14.00 34.77 23.98
C GLY A 111 -12.98 34.73 25.14
N PHE A 112 -13.13 33.74 26.03
CA PHE A 112 -12.48 33.63 27.35
C PHE A 112 -10.94 33.48 27.38
N ALA A 113 -10.25 33.47 26.25
CA ALA A 113 -8.79 33.38 26.21
C ALA A 113 -8.24 34.20 25.05
N ASP A 114 -7.72 35.39 25.34
CA ASP A 114 -6.85 36.13 24.42
C ASP A 114 -5.54 35.35 24.28
N ILE A 115 -5.41 34.62 23.17
CA ILE A 115 -4.23 33.83 22.89
C ILE A 115 -3.18 34.76 22.25
N PRO A 116 -2.00 34.93 22.86
CA PRO A 116 -0.97 35.81 22.32
C PRO A 116 -0.56 35.34 20.92
N ALA A 117 -0.30 36.29 20.02
CA ALA A 117 0.11 36.00 18.64
C ALA A 117 1.38 35.12 18.59
N ALA A 118 2.29 35.29 19.55
CA ALA A 118 3.49 34.47 19.68
C ALA A 118 3.16 32.96 19.85
N ALA A 119 2.18 32.61 20.69
CA ALA A 119 1.78 31.21 20.89
C ALA A 119 1.17 30.59 19.62
N ARG A 120 0.45 31.38 18.82
CA ARG A 120 -0.11 30.93 17.53
C ARG A 120 1.01 30.60 16.54
N VAL A 121 2.05 31.43 16.48
CA VAL A 121 3.21 31.22 15.60
C VAL A 121 4.02 30.00 16.05
N GLU A 122 4.27 29.86 17.35
CA GLU A 122 4.96 28.70 17.93
C GLU A 122 4.22 27.39 17.62
N GLN A 123 2.91 27.34 17.90
CA GLN A 123 2.09 26.17 17.61
C GLN A 123 2.07 25.85 16.10
N THR A 124 2.01 26.86 15.24
CA THR A 124 2.06 26.66 13.79
C THR A 124 3.42 26.11 13.35
N ALA A 125 4.52 26.57 13.93
CA ALA A 125 5.85 26.05 13.63
C ALA A 125 5.99 24.57 14.03
N VAL A 126 5.46 24.20 15.20
CA VAL A 126 5.40 22.79 15.64
C VAL A 126 4.58 21.95 14.66
N ASN A 127 3.38 22.42 14.29
CA ASN A 127 2.50 21.76 13.33
C ASN A 127 3.17 21.57 11.96
N ALA A 128 3.95 22.57 11.49
CA ALA A 128 4.72 22.47 10.27
C ALA A 128 5.80 21.38 10.36
N GLY A 129 6.47 21.26 11.50
CA GLY A 129 7.42 20.16 11.76
C GLY A 129 6.76 18.78 11.67
N VAL A 130 5.54 18.62 12.20
CA VAL A 130 4.78 17.38 12.08
C VAL A 130 4.42 17.10 10.62
N LEU A 131 3.97 18.10 9.85
CA LEU A 131 3.68 17.92 8.42
C LEU A 131 4.91 17.48 7.61
N VAL A 132 6.10 17.98 7.95
CA VAL A 132 7.36 17.50 7.37
C VAL A 132 7.59 16.03 7.70
N LEU A 133 7.33 15.59 8.93
CA LEU A 133 7.41 14.18 9.31
C LEU A 133 6.42 13.30 8.51
N PHE A 134 5.19 13.77 8.28
CA PHE A 134 4.23 13.10 7.41
C PHE A 134 4.78 12.94 5.99
N ALA A 135 5.35 14.01 5.42
CA ALA A 135 5.96 13.99 4.11
C ALA A 135 7.15 13.01 4.02
N LEU A 136 8.00 12.97 5.05
CA LEU A 136 9.12 12.02 5.14
C LEU A 136 8.63 10.57 5.24
N CYS A 137 7.58 10.30 6.04
CA CYS A 137 6.97 8.98 6.12
C CYS A 137 6.35 8.55 4.77
N ALA A 138 5.64 9.45 4.11
CA ALA A 138 5.07 9.19 2.78
C ALA A 138 6.18 8.90 1.75
N TYR A 139 7.24 9.72 1.75
CA TYR A 139 8.41 9.53 0.89
C TYR A 139 9.09 8.19 1.14
N PHE A 140 9.33 7.85 2.41
CA PHE A 140 9.89 6.56 2.80
C PHE A 140 9.02 5.40 2.28
N MET A 141 7.70 5.48 2.44
CA MET A 141 6.80 4.46 1.91
C MET A 141 6.89 4.34 0.39
N ILE A 142 6.94 5.45 -0.34
CA ILE A 142 7.03 5.45 -1.81
C ILE A 142 8.38 4.90 -2.27
N VAL A 143 9.50 5.33 -1.71
CA VAL A 143 10.84 4.92 -2.15
C VAL A 143 11.14 3.48 -1.77
N VAL A 144 10.81 3.08 -0.54
CA VAL A 144 11.16 1.74 -0.03
C VAL A 144 10.18 0.68 -0.52
N LEU A 145 8.89 1.02 -0.70
CA LEU A 145 7.87 0.05 -1.10
C LEU A 145 7.38 0.19 -2.55
N GLY A 146 7.62 1.32 -3.21
CA GLY A 146 7.25 1.54 -4.62
C GLY A 146 8.17 0.85 -5.61
N ALA A 147 9.31 0.30 -5.18
CA ALA A 147 10.21 -0.45 -6.05
C ALA A 147 9.46 -1.61 -6.73
N PRO A 148 9.43 -1.69 -8.08
CA PRO A 148 8.78 -2.76 -8.80
C PRO A 148 9.37 -4.11 -8.41
N VAL A 149 8.62 -4.90 -7.65
CA VAL A 149 8.97 -6.30 -7.43
C VAL A 149 8.81 -7.01 -8.78
N PRO A 150 9.86 -7.62 -9.35
CA PRO A 150 9.72 -8.41 -10.55
C PRO A 150 8.70 -9.51 -10.28
N PRO A 151 7.78 -9.80 -11.21
CA PRO A 151 6.82 -10.88 -11.02
C PRO A 151 7.62 -12.15 -10.74
N THR A 152 7.41 -12.75 -9.56
CA THR A 152 7.90 -14.10 -9.30
C THR A 152 7.16 -15.00 -10.28
N VAL A 153 7.80 -15.29 -11.41
CA VAL A 153 7.29 -16.25 -12.37
C VAL A 153 7.22 -17.57 -11.61
N THR A 154 6.00 -18.03 -11.31
CA THR A 154 5.78 -19.35 -10.71
C THR A 154 6.26 -20.38 -11.72
N ARG A 155 7.55 -20.74 -11.64
CA ARG A 155 8.19 -21.79 -12.43
C ARG A 155 7.45 -23.10 -12.13
N GLY A 156 6.51 -23.47 -13.00
CA GLY A 156 5.71 -24.69 -12.84
C GLY A 156 4.29 -24.62 -13.40
N LYS A 157 3.74 -23.42 -13.68
CA LYS A 157 2.50 -23.30 -14.45
C LYS A 157 2.87 -22.80 -15.84
N SER A 158 2.96 -23.73 -16.78
CA SER A 158 3.01 -23.41 -18.20
C SER A 158 1.95 -22.35 -18.49
N LEU A 159 2.40 -21.18 -18.95
CA LEU A 159 1.52 -20.20 -19.55
C LEU A 159 0.79 -20.92 -20.70
N PRO A 160 -0.53 -20.77 -20.87
CA PRO A 160 -1.18 -21.20 -22.10
C PRO A 160 -0.45 -20.54 -23.26
N HIS A 161 -0.13 -21.33 -24.28
CA HIS A 161 0.58 -20.89 -25.47
C HIS A 161 -0.13 -19.64 -26.00
N GLN A 162 0.46 -18.47 -25.77
CA GLN A 162 -0.07 -17.21 -26.25
C GLN A 162 0.29 -17.14 -27.74
N GLU A 163 -0.60 -17.69 -28.56
CA GLU A 163 -0.54 -17.59 -30.01
C GLU A 163 -0.63 -16.11 -30.39
N TRP A 164 0.51 -15.54 -30.77
CA TRP A 164 0.60 -14.20 -31.30
C TRP A 164 0.03 -14.17 -32.72
N PRO A 165 -0.78 -13.16 -33.10
CA PRO A 165 -1.20 -12.98 -34.47
C PRO A 165 0.03 -12.79 -35.37
N SER A 166 0.32 -13.79 -36.18
CA SER A 166 1.39 -13.76 -37.18
C SER A 166 0.97 -12.83 -38.33
N TYR A 167 1.35 -11.56 -38.22
CA TYR A 167 1.46 -10.69 -39.39
C TYR A 167 2.78 -11.01 -40.09
N ALA A 168 2.66 -11.71 -41.21
CA ALA A 168 3.77 -11.94 -42.10
C ALA A 168 4.25 -10.62 -42.73
N GLN A 169 5.53 -10.63 -43.10
CA GLN A 169 6.10 -9.96 -44.27
C GLN A 169 6.87 -8.65 -44.03
N GLY A 170 8.18 -8.79 -43.79
CA GLY A 170 9.17 -7.90 -44.39
C GLY A 170 10.26 -7.36 -43.46
N VAL A 171 11.51 -7.61 -43.88
CA VAL A 171 12.77 -6.93 -43.50
C VAL A 171 13.57 -7.56 -42.36
N ALA A 172 14.78 -7.95 -42.75
CA ALA A 172 15.76 -8.72 -42.05
C ALA A 172 16.45 -7.96 -40.91
N TYR A 173 16.61 -8.62 -39.77
CA TYR A 173 17.85 -8.58 -38.97
C TYR A 173 18.16 -9.99 -38.48
N GLN A 174 18.95 -10.68 -39.31
CA GLN A 174 19.67 -11.89 -39.00
C GLN A 174 21.07 -11.47 -38.51
N ALA A 175 21.34 -11.60 -37.21
CA ALA A 175 22.68 -11.90 -36.69
C ALA A 175 22.65 -12.08 -35.15
N ALA A 176 23.35 -13.11 -34.69
CA ALA A 176 23.71 -13.41 -33.30
C ALA A 176 22.71 -14.22 -32.43
N GLN A 177 22.49 -15.49 -32.79
CA GLN A 177 22.71 -16.57 -31.82
C GLN A 177 23.14 -17.86 -32.54
N ALA A 178 24.41 -17.89 -32.92
CA ALA A 178 25.13 -19.11 -33.25
C ALA A 178 25.59 -19.77 -31.94
N GLY A 179 25.21 -21.02 -31.70
CA GLY A 179 25.63 -21.73 -30.49
C GLY A 179 25.02 -23.12 -30.27
N SER A 180 25.27 -24.03 -31.21
CA SER A 180 25.34 -25.50 -31.07
C SER A 180 24.13 -26.30 -30.51
N VAL A 181 23.46 -26.96 -31.46
CA VAL A 181 22.75 -28.24 -31.28
C VAL A 181 23.74 -29.39 -31.53
N PRO A 182 23.63 -30.54 -30.85
CA PRO A 182 23.87 -31.82 -31.50
C PRO A 182 22.59 -32.66 -31.58
N ALA A 183 22.31 -33.08 -32.82
CA ALA A 183 21.28 -34.04 -33.18
C ALA A 183 21.83 -35.47 -33.06
N GLN A 184 21.04 -36.38 -32.47
CA GLN A 184 21.20 -37.83 -32.57
C GLN A 184 20.00 -38.44 -31.82
N GLY A 185 19.13 -39.29 -32.35
CA GLY A 185 18.92 -39.89 -33.66
C GLY A 185 17.65 -40.75 -33.52
N MET A 186 16.80 -40.77 -34.55
CA MET A 186 15.73 -41.78 -34.65
C MET A 186 16.36 -43.17 -34.86
N PRO A 187 15.66 -44.23 -34.43
CA PRO A 187 15.26 -45.20 -35.45
C PRO A 187 13.80 -45.63 -35.35
N SER A 188 13.23 -45.71 -36.56
CA SER A 188 11.96 -46.25 -36.98
C SER A 188 11.79 -47.73 -36.64
N GLY A 189 10.59 -48.14 -36.23
CA GLY A 189 10.26 -49.55 -35.98
C GLY A 189 8.75 -49.83 -36.09
N THR A 190 8.39 -50.34 -37.26
CA THR A 190 7.17 -51.03 -37.72
C THR A 190 6.19 -51.67 -36.71
N ARG A 191 4.91 -51.29 -36.89
CA ARG A 191 3.64 -52.07 -36.88
C ARG A 191 3.72 -53.60 -36.66
N THR A 192 2.93 -54.10 -35.70
CA THR A 192 2.19 -55.37 -35.81
C THR A 192 0.87 -55.27 -35.06
N ALA A 193 -0.19 -55.74 -35.70
CA ALA A 193 -1.57 -55.77 -35.22
C ALA A 193 -1.89 -57.10 -34.50
N GLU A 194 -3.09 -57.16 -33.91
CA GLU A 194 -3.91 -58.33 -33.53
C GLU A 194 -3.66 -59.04 -32.18
N PRO A 195 -4.66 -59.81 -31.64
CA PRO A 195 -6.12 -59.79 -31.80
C PRO A 195 -6.90 -59.75 -30.45
N ALA A 196 -8.24 -59.71 -30.56
CA ALA A 196 -9.26 -59.68 -29.50
C ALA A 196 -9.34 -60.95 -28.61
N PRO A 197 -9.88 -60.84 -27.37
CA PRO A 197 -10.29 -62.00 -26.59
C PRO A 197 -11.77 -62.36 -26.83
N THR A 198 -11.97 -63.51 -27.47
CA THR A 198 -13.22 -64.28 -27.51
C THR A 198 -13.49 -64.89 -26.14
N GLY A 199 -14.72 -64.80 -25.64
CA GLY A 199 -15.13 -65.45 -24.41
C GLY A 199 -15.39 -66.96 -24.55
N THR A 200 -15.48 -67.67 -23.42
CA THR A 200 -16.24 -68.91 -23.29
C THR A 200 -16.60 -69.19 -21.82
N VAL A 201 -17.86 -69.59 -21.65
CA VAL A 201 -18.56 -70.12 -20.46
C VAL A 201 -18.19 -71.62 -20.30
N PRO A 202 -18.15 -72.19 -19.09
CA PRO A 202 -19.31 -72.89 -18.51
C PRO A 202 -19.75 -72.36 -17.15
#